data_AF-A0A963LWN9-F1
#
_entry.id   AF-A0A963LWN9-F1
#
_cell.length_a   1.000
_cell.length_b   1.000
_cell.length_c   1.000
_cell.angle_alpha   90.00
_cell.angle_beta   90.00
_cell.angle_gamma   90.00
#
_symmetry.space_group_name_H-M   'P 1'
#
loop_
_entity.id
_entity.type
_entity.pdbx_description
1 polymer ?
#
loop_
_entity_poly.entity_id
_entity_poly.type
_entity_poly.pdbx_seq_one_letter_code
_entity_poly.pdbx_strand_id
1 'polypeptide(L)'
;HLVGSRGDLRVPARAVTLSNGEAIDLYDTSGPYSDPAVEIDVRRGLPALRAPWIDARGDTEVYPGRSHQALDDGVRQGRAESPHLADLRRAAAGLQRTPRR
;
A
#
# COMPACT_ATOMS: atom_id res chain seq x y z
N HIS A 1 -15.17 1.54 9.78
CA HIS A 1 -13.95 1.31 10.58
C HIS A 1 -14.30 1.21 12.04
N LEU A 2 -13.70 0.26 12.76
CA LEU A 2 -13.75 0.16 14.22
C LEU A 2 -12.52 0.85 14.82
N VAL A 3 -12.68 1.49 15.97
CA VAL A 3 -11.58 2.12 16.70
C VAL A 3 -10.83 1.05 17.49
N GLY A 4 -9.52 0.96 17.28
CA GLY A 4 -8.66 0.04 18.02
C GLY A 4 -8.27 0.56 19.40
N SER A 5 -7.51 -0.24 20.16
CA SER A 5 -6.98 0.15 21.48
C SER A 5 -5.99 1.32 21.42
N ARG A 6 -5.45 1.63 20.24
CA ARG A 6 -4.66 2.84 19.96
C ARG A 6 -5.53 3.82 19.18
N GLY A 7 -5.52 5.10 19.56
CA GLY A 7 -6.40 6.12 18.96
C GLY A 7 -6.18 6.37 17.46
N ASP A 8 -4.99 6.02 16.94
CA ASP A 8 -4.63 6.10 15.53
C ASP A 8 -4.94 4.81 14.74
N LEU A 9 -5.35 3.74 15.42
CA LEU A 9 -5.69 2.45 14.79
C LEU A 9 -7.16 2.44 14.36
N ARG A 10 -7.38 2.41 13.03
CA ARG A 10 -8.68 2.22 12.41
C ARG A 10 -8.73 0.83 11.76
N VAL A 11 -9.50 -0.08 12.33
CA VAL A 11 -9.65 -1.46 11.83
C VAL A 11 -10.76 -1.51 10.77
N PRO A 12 -10.50 -2.05 9.57
CA PRO A 12 -11.50 -2.12 8.52
C PRO A 12 -12.62 -3.11 8.86
N ALA A 13 -13.86 -2.67 8.63
CA ALA A 13 -15.08 -3.45 8.80
C ALA A 13 -16.17 -2.83 7.93
N ARG A 14 -17.12 -3.65 7.49
CA ARG A 14 -18.28 -3.25 6.69
C ARG A 14 -19.56 -3.47 7.46
N ALA A 15 -20.28 -2.39 7.75
CA ALA A 15 -21.62 -2.46 8.30
C ALA A 15 -22.61 -2.79 7.19
N VAL A 16 -23.44 -3.83 7.40
CA VAL A 16 -24.55 -4.20 6.51
C VAL A 16 -25.85 -4.02 7.27
N THR A 17 -26.70 -3.12 6.78
CA THR A 17 -28.03 -2.88 7.33
C THR A 17 -29.00 -3.98 6.89
N LEU A 18 -29.73 -4.54 7.84
CA LEU A 18 -30.73 -5.59 7.63
C LEU A 18 -32.14 -5.01 7.52
N SER A 19 -33.08 -5.81 7.01
CA SER A 19 -34.48 -5.40 6.83
C SER A 19 -35.24 -5.16 8.14
N ASN A 20 -34.76 -5.72 9.26
CA ASN A 20 -35.30 -5.49 10.60
C ASN A 20 -34.75 -4.21 11.27
N GLY A 21 -33.92 -3.44 10.57
CA GLY A 21 -33.32 -2.21 11.08
C GLY A 21 -32.04 -2.40 11.89
N GLU A 22 -31.60 -3.64 12.11
CA GLU A 22 -30.31 -3.93 12.74
C GLU A 22 -29.16 -3.78 11.73
N ALA A 23 -27.92 -3.71 12.23
CA ALA A 23 -26.73 -3.74 11.42
C ALA A 23 -25.74 -4.77 11.96
N ILE A 24 -25.05 -5.46 11.04
CA ILE A 24 -23.97 -6.40 11.37
C ILE A 24 -22.67 -5.89 10.78
N ASP A 25 -21.61 -5.87 11.59
CA ASP A 25 -20.26 -5.61 11.14
C ASP A 25 -19.61 -6.88 10.60
N LEU A 26 -19.21 -6.83 9.33
CA LEU A 26 -18.47 -7.90 8.66
C LEU A 26 -16.99 -7.53 8.57
N TYR A 27 -16.14 -8.54 8.63
CA TYR A 27 -14.73 -8.41 8.30
C TYR A 27 -14.56 -7.96 6.85
N ASP A 28 -13.75 -6.93 6.61
CA ASP A 28 -13.57 -6.35 5.28
C ASP A 28 -12.08 -6.27 4.89
N THR A 29 -11.67 -7.10 3.93
CA THR A 29 -10.31 -7.15 3.37
C THR A 29 -10.11 -6.28 2.14
N SER A 30 -11.15 -5.59 1.66
CA SER A 30 -11.06 -4.77 0.45
C SER A 30 -10.15 -3.53 0.63
N GLY A 31 -9.95 -3.11 1.88
CA GLY A 31 -9.06 -2.00 2.22
C GLY A 31 -9.57 -0.66 1.68
N PRO A 32 -8.66 0.31 1.43
CA PRO A 32 -9.07 1.65 0.98
C PRO A 32 -9.82 1.70 -0.35
N TYR A 33 -9.80 0.62 -1.14
CA TYR A 33 -10.48 0.55 -2.44
C TYR A 33 -12.01 0.58 -2.35
N SER A 34 -12.59 0.26 -1.19
CA SER A 34 -14.04 0.41 -0.97
C SER A 34 -14.39 1.56 -0.02
N ASP A 35 -13.42 2.37 0.38
CA ASP A 35 -13.67 3.53 1.23
C ASP A 35 -13.94 4.75 0.33
N PRO A 36 -15.18 5.27 0.28
CA PRO A 36 -15.51 6.41 -0.57
C PRO A 36 -14.82 7.71 -0.12
N ALA A 37 -14.26 7.76 1.09
CA ALA A 37 -13.49 8.90 1.57
C ALA A 37 -12.02 8.88 1.12
N VAL A 38 -11.56 7.81 0.46
CA VAL A 38 -10.18 7.67 0.01
C VAL A 38 -10.10 7.83 -1.50
N GLU A 39 -9.36 8.84 -1.96
CA GLU A 39 -8.96 8.92 -3.36
C GLU A 39 -7.80 7.98 -3.66
N ILE A 40 -8.02 7.06 -4.61
CA ILE A 40 -7.04 6.05 -4.99
C ILE A 40 -6.31 6.49 -6.26
N ASP A 41 -5.00 6.69 -6.15
CA ASP A 41 -4.10 6.77 -7.30
C ASP A 41 -3.12 5.58 -7.26
N VAL A 42 -3.33 4.63 -8.18
CA VAL A 42 -2.52 3.42 -8.28
C VAL A 42 -1.05 3.70 -8.61
N ARG A 43 -0.72 4.88 -9.13
CA ARG A 43 0.67 5.30 -9.42
C ARG A 43 1.40 5.82 -8.18
N ARG A 44 0.65 6.22 -7.15
CA ARG A 44 1.17 6.71 -5.86
C ARG A 44 1.15 5.63 -4.79
N GLY A 45 0.32 4.60 -4.98
CA GLY A 45 0.19 3.50 -4.05
C GLY A 45 -0.63 3.88 -2.82
N LEU A 46 -0.82 2.90 -1.93
CA LEU A 46 -1.61 3.13 -0.72
C LEU A 46 -0.80 3.88 0.35
N PRO A 47 -1.47 4.68 1.21
CA PRO A 47 -0.84 5.31 2.37
C PRO A 47 -0.11 4.29 3.26
N ALA A 48 1.08 4.64 3.72
CA ALA A 48 1.88 3.80 4.61
C ALA A 48 1.43 3.95 6.08
N LEU A 49 0.18 3.60 6.38
CA LEU A 49 -0.46 3.81 7.70
C LEU A 49 0.35 3.26 8.89
N ARG A 50 1.13 2.20 8.66
CA ARG A 50 1.93 1.52 9.69
C ARG A 50 3.34 2.11 9.86
N ALA A 51 3.78 3.03 9.01
CA ALA A 51 5.15 3.57 9.06
C ALA A 51 5.48 4.18 10.44
N PRO A 52 4.62 5.03 11.05
CA PRO A 52 4.89 5.57 12.39
C PRO A 52 5.00 4.49 13.46
N TRP A 53 4.25 3.38 13.34
CA TRP A 53 4.30 2.28 14.30
C TRP A 53 5.57 1.44 14.15
N ILE A 54 6.09 1.33 12.92
CA ILE A 54 7.37 0.68 12.66
C ILE A 54 8.50 1.53 13.22
N ASP A 55 8.48 2.84 12.98
CA ASP A 55 9.46 3.77 13.55
C ASP A 55 9.48 3.75 15.09
N ALA A 56 8.29 3.80 15.70
CA ALA A 56 8.17 3.87 17.15
C ALA A 56 8.71 2.64 17.90
N ARG A 57 8.90 1.49 17.25
CA ARG A 57 9.49 0.31 17.90
C ARG A 57 11.00 0.43 18.07
N GLY A 58 11.67 1.28 17.29
CA GLY A 58 13.12 1.46 17.37
C GLY A 58 13.92 0.19 17.03
N ASP A 59 13.30 -0.76 16.33
CA ASP A 59 13.83 -2.10 16.06
C ASP A 59 14.24 -2.33 14.60
N THR A 60 14.20 -1.28 13.78
CA THR A 60 14.58 -1.34 12.36
C THR A 60 15.36 -0.11 11.93
N GLU A 61 16.22 -0.27 10.93
CA GLU A 61 16.95 0.84 10.30
C GLU A 61 16.70 0.89 8.80
N VAL A 62 16.76 2.10 8.24
CA VAL A 62 16.63 2.32 6.80
C VAL A 62 17.93 1.96 6.10
N TYR A 63 17.84 1.31 4.94
CA TYR A 63 19.00 1.02 4.10
C TYR A 63 18.70 1.30 2.63
N PRO A 64 19.73 1.43 1.75
CA PRO A 64 19.53 1.84 0.35
C PRO A 64 18.63 0.91 -0.48
N GLY A 65 18.47 -0.35 -0.10
CA GLY A 65 17.82 -1.35 -0.94
C GLY A 65 18.73 -1.87 -2.05
N ARG A 66 18.23 -2.89 -2.77
CA ARG A 66 18.88 -3.36 -4.00
C ARG A 66 18.51 -2.42 -5.14
N SER A 67 19.47 -2.09 -6.00
CA SER A 67 19.16 -1.41 -7.25
C SER A 67 18.30 -2.29 -8.15
N HIS A 68 17.35 -1.67 -8.85
CA HIS A 68 16.59 -2.31 -9.92
C HIS A 68 17.51 -2.78 -11.04
N GLN A 69 17.24 -3.95 -11.59
CA GLN A 69 17.92 -4.51 -12.75
C GLN A 69 16.90 -4.80 -13.85
N ALA A 70 17.28 -4.62 -15.12
CA ALA A 70 16.38 -4.92 -16.25
C ALA A 70 15.91 -6.40 -16.27
N LEU A 71 16.70 -7.30 -15.70
CA LEU A 71 16.33 -8.71 -15.50
C LEU A 71 15.13 -8.89 -14.55
N ASP A 72 14.87 -7.95 -13.63
CA ASP A 72 13.70 -7.96 -12.75
C ASP A 72 12.38 -7.88 -13.53
N ASP A 73 12.40 -7.26 -14.72
CA ASP A 73 11.23 -7.15 -15.61
C ASP A 73 11.32 -8.09 -16.83
N GLY A 74 12.19 -9.10 -16.74
CA GLY A 74 12.32 -10.13 -17.78
C GLY A 74 13.06 -9.68 -19.05
N VAL A 75 13.77 -8.55 -19.03
CA VAL A 75 14.62 -8.14 -20.16
C VAL A 75 15.83 -9.07 -20.23
N ARG A 76 15.91 -9.85 -21.31
CA ARG A 76 17.03 -10.76 -21.56
C ARG A 76 18.30 -10.01 -21.97
N GLN A 77 19.46 -10.61 -21.69
CA GLN A 77 20.75 -10.10 -22.13
C GLN A 77 20.77 -9.85 -23.65
N GLY A 78 21.35 -8.72 -24.06
CA GLY A 78 21.41 -8.31 -25.47
C GLY A 78 20.14 -7.63 -26.00
N ARG A 79 19.08 -7.51 -25.19
CA ARG A 79 17.87 -6.76 -25.56
C ARG A 79 17.82 -5.42 -24.83
N ALA A 80 17.59 -4.34 -25.57
CA ALA A 80 17.33 -3.04 -24.99
C ALA A 80 15.97 -3.04 -24.28
N GLU A 81 15.89 -2.30 -23.18
CA GLU A 81 14.63 -2.02 -22.50
C GLU A 81 13.70 -1.19 -23.39
N SER A 82 12.40 -1.47 -23.31
CA SER A 82 11.39 -0.66 -24.00
C SER A 82 11.29 0.73 -23.37
N PRO A 83 11.35 1.84 -24.15
CA PRO A 83 11.14 3.20 -23.63
C PRO A 83 9.84 3.35 -22.83
N HIS A 84 8.80 2.62 -23.25
CA HIS A 84 7.51 2.60 -22.55
C HIS A 84 7.61 2.09 -21.11
N LEU A 85 8.42 1.05 -20.86
CA LEU A 85 8.63 0.53 -19.50
C LEU A 85 9.35 1.56 -18.61
N ALA A 86 10.33 2.28 -19.15
CA ALA A 86 11.02 3.35 -18.42
C ALA A 86 10.06 4.49 -18.04
N ASP A 87 9.15 4.86 -18.94
CA ASP A 87 8.12 5.87 -18.68
C ASP A 87 7.14 5.43 -17.59
N LEU A 88 6.67 4.18 -17.64
CA LEU A 88 5.81 3.61 -16.60
C LEU A 88 6.49 3.63 -15.22
N ARG A 89 7.78 3.29 -15.13
CA ARG A 89 8.51 3.37 -13.84
C ARG A 89 8.63 4.79 -13.33
N ARG A 90 8.90 5.77 -14.20
CA ARG A 90 8.92 7.18 -13.83
C ARG A 90 7.58 7.63 -13.26
N ALA A 91 6.48 7.29 -13.95
CA ALA A 91 5.14 7.63 -13.52
C ALA A 91 4.76 6.98 -12.18
N ALA A 92 5.33 5.81 -11.89
CA ALA A 92 5.09 5.02 -10.67
C ALA A 92 6.19 5.17 -9.60
N ALA A 93 7.05 6.19 -9.69
CA ALA A 93 8.16 6.38 -8.74
C ALA A 93 7.68 6.51 -7.28
N GLY A 94 6.46 7.02 -7.07
CA GLY A 94 5.83 7.11 -5.75
C GLY A 94 5.51 5.75 -5.10
N LEU A 95 5.56 4.64 -5.84
CA LEU A 95 5.38 3.29 -5.30
C LEU A 95 6.62 2.77 -4.55
N GLN A 96 7.79 3.35 -4.82
CA GLN A 96 9.03 2.90 -4.21
C GLN A 96 9.10 3.36 -2.76
N ARG A 97 9.24 2.41 -1.83
CA ARG A 97 9.41 2.68 -0.40
C ARG A 97 10.84 2.37 0.00
N THR A 98 11.42 3.21 0.85
CA THR A 98 12.76 2.94 1.38
C THR A 98 12.69 1.71 2.28
N PRO A 99 13.46 0.65 1.97
CA PRO A 99 13.38 -0.59 2.72
C PRO A 99 14.06 -0.44 4.08
N ARG A 100 13.70 -1.36 4.97
CA ARG A 100 14.20 -1.43 6.34
C ARG A 100 14.68 -2.84 6.67
N ARG A 101 15.70 -2.94 7.52
CA ARG A 101 16.25 -4.20 8.03
C ARG A 101 16.28 -4.19 9.56
#